data_AF-A0A6J5VJ37-F1
#
_entry.id   AF-A0A6J5VJ37-F1
#
_cell.length_a   1.000
_cell.length_b   1.000
_cell.length_c   1.000
_cell.angle_alpha   90.00
_cell.angle_beta   90.00
_cell.angle_gamma   90.00
#
_symmetry.space_group_name_H-M   'P 1'
#
loop_
_entity.id
_entity.type
_entity.pdbx_description
1 polymer ?
#
loop_
_entity_poly.entity_id
_entity_poly.type
_entity_poly.pdbx_seq_one_letter_code
_entity_poly.pdbx_strand_id
1 'polypeptide(L)'
;MHVNVIQKIKGKVPGFSVKTVDTTGAGDAFVGSFLVSMAKDMSIFEDETKLKEALSFANACGAICTTQKGAIPVLPTQSAALELISKSKSKKMFSFPLWFSITLALFIIWWLSVNYHIFG
;
A
#
# COMPACT_ATOMS: atom_id res chain seq x y z
N MET A 1 -27.13 21.34 -21.91
CA MET A 1 -26.22 21.06 -20.77
C MET A 1 -26.05 19.54 -20.71
N HIS A 2 -25.06 19.01 -21.44
CA HIS A 2 -24.78 17.57 -21.44
C HIS A 2 -24.07 17.21 -20.14
N VAL A 3 -24.81 16.65 -19.20
CA VAL A 3 -24.25 16.01 -18.01
C VAL A 3 -23.96 14.57 -18.43
N ASN A 4 -22.72 14.30 -18.86
CA ASN A 4 -22.27 12.94 -19.12
C ASN A 4 -22.23 12.20 -17.78
N VAL A 5 -23.21 11.32 -17.58
CA VAL A 5 -23.35 10.50 -16.38
C VAL A 5 -22.21 9.47 -16.38
N ILE A 6 -21.26 9.73 -15.50
CA ILE A 6 -20.17 8.89 -14.97
C ILE A 6 -20.21 7.43 -15.47
N GLN A 7 -19.22 7.05 -16.27
CA GLN A 7 -18.91 5.66 -16.61
C GLN A 7 -18.83 4.82 -15.34
N LYS A 8 -19.47 3.64 -15.32
CA LYS A 8 -19.63 2.80 -14.12
C LYS A 8 -18.33 2.06 -13.78
N ILE A 9 -17.29 2.80 -13.38
CA ILE A 9 -16.00 2.25 -12.94
C ILE A 9 -16.21 1.61 -11.56
N LYS A 10 -15.94 0.31 -11.45
CA LYS A 10 -15.95 -0.44 -10.19
C LYS A 10 -14.56 -1.00 -9.95
N GLY A 11 -14.00 -0.69 -8.78
CA GLY A 11 -12.69 -1.18 -8.39
C GLY A 11 -12.57 -1.23 -6.87
N LYS A 12 -11.57 -1.96 -6.39
CA LYS A 12 -11.23 -2.01 -4.96
C LYS A 12 -9.75 -1.64 -4.82
N VAL A 13 -9.48 -0.63 -4.00
CA VAL A 13 -8.12 -0.28 -3.60
C VAL A 13 -7.88 -0.81 -2.19
N PRO A 14 -6.83 -1.63 -1.97
CA PRO A 14 -6.54 -2.16 -0.64
C PRO A 14 -6.17 -1.01 0.31
N GLY A 15 -6.63 -1.12 1.56
CA GLY A 15 -6.21 -0.22 2.64
C GLY A 15 -4.79 -0.53 3.13
N PHE A 16 -4.27 0.34 3.98
CA PHE A 16 -2.95 0.16 4.60
C PHE A 16 -3.10 -0.41 6.00
N SER A 17 -2.27 -1.42 6.33
CA SER A 17 -2.17 -1.94 7.68
C SER A 17 -1.24 -1.06 8.49
N VAL A 18 -1.80 -0.37 9.48
CA VAL A 18 -1.10 0.54 10.40
C VAL A 18 -1.49 0.21 11.85
N LYS A 19 -0.67 0.64 12.81
CA LYS A 19 -0.99 0.49 14.23
C LYS A 19 -2.00 1.57 14.63
N THR A 20 -3.27 1.20 14.65
CA THR A 20 -4.38 2.10 15.00
C THR A 20 -4.36 2.44 16.50
N VAL A 21 -4.49 3.72 16.81
CA VAL A 21 -4.52 4.29 18.16
C VAL A 21 -5.86 4.97 18.43
N ASP A 22 -6.40 5.68 17.43
CA ASP A 22 -7.68 6.38 17.46
C ASP A 22 -8.27 6.33 16.04
N THR A 23 -9.58 6.22 15.86
CA THR A 23 -10.21 6.22 14.52
C THR A 23 -10.96 7.50 14.22
N THR A 24 -10.98 8.44 15.17
CA THR A 24 -11.67 9.72 15.05
C THR A 24 -11.03 10.55 13.93
N GLY A 25 -11.82 10.99 12.94
CA GLY A 25 -11.35 11.84 11.84
C GLY A 25 -10.72 11.09 10.65
N ALA A 26 -10.63 9.76 10.68
CA ALA A 26 -10.07 8.99 9.56
C ALA A 26 -10.87 9.17 8.24
N GLY A 27 -12.19 9.33 8.36
CA GLY A 27 -13.09 9.61 7.24
C GLY A 27 -12.88 11.02 6.67
N ASP A 28 -12.76 12.03 7.55
CA ASP A 28 -12.49 13.41 7.13
C ASP A 28 -11.13 13.54 6.45
N ALA A 29 -10.12 12.82 6.95
CA ALA A 29 -8.80 12.74 6.32
C ALA A 29 -8.86 12.08 4.94
N PHE A 30 -9.65 11.01 4.78
CA PHE A 30 -9.88 10.37 3.47
C PHE A 30 -10.57 11.31 2.49
N VAL A 31 -11.69 11.93 2.90
CA VAL A 31 -12.45 12.84 2.03
C VAL A 31 -11.63 14.07 1.67
N GLY A 32 -10.96 14.69 2.64
CA GLY A 32 -10.12 15.86 2.41
C GLY A 32 -8.96 15.59 1.45
N SER A 33 -8.26 14.46 1.63
CA SER A 33 -7.16 14.07 0.73
C SER A 33 -7.64 13.69 -0.67
N PHE A 34 -8.80 13.04 -0.79
CA PHE A 34 -9.41 12.74 -2.08
C PHE A 34 -9.84 14.02 -2.82
N LEU A 35 -10.49 14.97 -2.14
CA LEU A 35 -10.86 16.27 -2.70
C LEU A 35 -9.65 17.08 -3.16
N VAL A 36 -8.53 17.02 -2.43
CA VAL A 36 -7.27 17.66 -2.85
C VAL A 36 -6.74 17.04 -4.15
N SER A 37 -6.77 15.71 -4.29
CA SER A 37 -6.37 15.05 -5.55
C SER A 37 -7.28 15.44 -6.71
N MET A 38 -8.59 15.52 -6.47
CA MET A 38 -9.58 15.98 -7.45
C MET A 38 -9.36 17.44 -7.86
N ALA A 39 -9.07 18.32 -6.90
CA ALA A 39 -8.81 19.74 -7.16
C ALA A 39 -7.52 19.96 -7.97
N LYS A 40 -6.54 19.05 -7.86
CA LYS A 40 -5.30 19.10 -8.63
C LYS A 40 -5.47 18.61 -10.07
N ASP A 41 -6.24 17.54 -10.25
CA ASP A 41 -6.45 16.94 -11.57
C ASP A 41 -7.85 16.32 -11.64
N MET A 42 -8.73 16.91 -12.46
CA MET A 42 -10.08 16.40 -12.70
C MET A 42 -10.11 15.20 -13.68
N SER A 43 -9.02 14.96 -14.42
CA SER A 43 -8.92 13.80 -15.33
C SER A 43 -8.84 12.46 -14.58
N ILE A 44 -8.77 12.49 -13.23
CA ILE A 44 -8.90 11.28 -12.38
C ILE A 44 -10.21 10.51 -12.62
N PHE A 45 -11.26 11.16 -13.13
CA PHE A 45 -12.53 10.49 -13.43
C PHE A 45 -12.55 9.80 -14.79
N GLU A 46 -11.60 10.15 -15.66
CA GLU A 46 -11.47 9.59 -17.01
C GLU A 46 -10.41 8.48 -17.07
N ASP A 47 -9.41 8.54 -16.19
CA ASP A 47 -8.32 7.56 -16.10
C ASP A 47 -8.40 6.74 -14.80
N GLU A 48 -8.68 5.43 -14.95
CA GLU A 48 -8.73 4.47 -13.84
C GLU A 48 -7.41 4.40 -13.04
N THR A 49 -6.27 4.60 -13.70
CA THR A 49 -4.95 4.55 -13.05
C THR A 49 -4.80 5.71 -12.09
N LYS A 50 -5.11 6.93 -12.56
CA LYS A 50 -5.10 8.14 -11.74
C LYS A 50 -6.13 8.06 -10.62
N LEU A 51 -7.30 7.49 -10.88
CA LEU A 51 -8.31 7.25 -9.86
C LEU A 51 -7.78 6.31 -8.76
N LYS A 52 -7.12 5.21 -9.13
CA LYS A 52 -6.51 4.28 -8.18
C LYS A 52 -5.41 4.95 -7.36
N GLU A 53 -4.60 5.81 -7.97
CA GLU A 53 -3.57 6.56 -7.25
C GLU A 53 -4.17 7.56 -6.26
N ALA A 54 -5.20 8.30 -6.66
CA ALA A 54 -5.91 9.23 -5.79
C ALA A 54 -6.59 8.51 -4.61
N LEU A 55 -7.23 7.36 -4.86
CA LEU A 55 -7.82 6.52 -3.82
C LEU A 55 -6.78 5.88 -2.89
N SER A 56 -5.63 5.46 -3.44
CA SER A 56 -4.51 4.93 -2.65
C SER A 56 -3.93 6.01 -1.74
N PHE A 57 -3.76 7.23 -2.25
CA PHE A 57 -3.36 8.38 -1.45
C PHE A 57 -4.36 8.67 -0.33
N ALA A 58 -5.66 8.68 -0.65
CA ALA A 58 -6.69 8.92 0.35
C ALA A 58 -6.74 7.83 1.44
N ASN A 59 -6.60 6.56 1.05
CA ASN A 59 -6.49 5.43 1.99
C ASN A 59 -5.24 5.56 2.88
N ALA A 60 -4.12 6.03 2.35
CA ALA A 60 -2.89 6.25 3.13
C ALA A 60 -3.09 7.36 4.16
N CYS A 61 -3.72 8.47 3.75
CA CYS A 61 -4.04 9.59 4.65
C CYS A 61 -5.01 9.18 5.76
N GLY A 62 -6.08 8.46 5.43
CA GLY A 62 -7.01 7.91 6.42
C GLY A 62 -6.31 6.96 7.40
N ALA A 63 -5.46 6.06 6.89
CA ALA A 63 -4.68 5.16 7.75
C ALA A 63 -3.73 5.93 8.68
N ILE A 64 -2.96 6.90 8.19
CA ILE A 64 -2.05 7.71 9.02
C ILE A 64 -2.81 8.48 10.10
N CYS A 65 -3.98 9.04 9.77
CA CYS A 65 -4.83 9.71 10.74
C CYS A 65 -5.16 8.78 11.92
N THR A 66 -5.35 7.47 11.67
CA THR A 66 -5.65 6.53 12.75
C THR A 66 -4.48 6.20 13.70
N THR A 67 -3.26 6.62 13.36
CA THR A 67 -2.06 6.29 14.15
C THR A 67 -1.79 7.26 15.30
N GLN A 68 -2.55 8.35 15.41
CA GLN A 68 -2.36 9.40 16.42
C GLN A 68 -3.69 9.68 17.14
N LYS A 69 -3.62 10.15 18.40
CA LYS A 69 -4.82 10.47 19.19
C LYS A 69 -5.38 11.85 18.82
N GLY A 70 -6.71 11.94 18.68
CA GLY A 70 -7.45 13.19 18.53
C GLY A 70 -7.79 13.55 17.09
N ALA A 71 -8.88 14.31 16.92
CA ALA A 71 -9.48 14.65 15.63
C ALA A 71 -8.75 15.75 14.82
N ILE A 72 -7.87 16.53 15.44
CA ILE A 72 -7.39 17.82 14.90
C ILE A 72 -5.92 17.83 14.42
N PRO A 73 -4.91 17.19 15.05
CA PRO A 73 -3.54 17.69 14.89
C PRO A 73 -2.70 17.05 13.77
N VAL A 74 -3.26 16.21 12.89
CA VAL A 74 -2.43 15.57 11.86
C VAL A 74 -3.18 15.46 10.55
N LEU A 75 -3.29 16.58 9.84
CA LEU A 75 -3.41 16.50 8.39
C LEU A 75 -2.13 15.83 7.88
N PRO A 76 -2.20 14.60 7.35
CA PRO A 76 -1.01 13.91 6.89
C PRO A 76 -0.38 14.69 5.74
N THR A 77 0.90 15.05 5.90
CA THR A 77 1.67 15.70 4.83
C THR A 77 1.70 14.77 3.61
N GLN A 78 1.64 15.33 2.40
CA GLN A 78 1.72 14.56 1.15
C GLN A 78 2.93 13.60 1.15
N SER A 79 4.06 14.04 1.71
CA SER A 79 5.27 13.22 1.87
C SER A 79 5.05 11.98 2.74
N ALA A 80 4.36 12.08 3.88
CA ALA A 80 4.11 10.95 4.77
C ALA A 80 3.20 9.89 4.12
N ALA A 81 2.19 10.32 3.36
CA ALA A 81 1.34 9.42 2.59
C ALA A 81 2.13 8.71 1.47
N LEU A 82 3.01 9.42 0.76
CA LEU A 82 3.89 8.83 -0.26
C LEU A 82 4.88 7.82 0.34
N GLU A 83 5.41 8.10 1.52
CA GLU A 83 6.29 7.18 2.24
C GLU A 83 5.55 5.87 2.60
N LEU A 84 4.31 5.97 3.10
CA LEU A 84 3.48 4.81 3.41
C LEU A 84 3.19 3.96 2.17
N ILE A 85 2.90 4.61 1.04
CA ILE A 85 2.67 3.96 -0.26
C ILE A 85 3.95 3.23 -0.72
N SER A 86 5.11 3.88 -0.62
CA SER A 86 6.41 3.29 -0.97
C SER A 86 6.73 2.07 -0.11
N LYS A 87 6.52 2.17 1.21
CA LYS A 87 6.74 1.08 2.16
C LYS A 87 5.83 -0.12 1.89
N SER A 88 4.58 0.14 1.48
CA SER A 88 3.62 -0.89 1.07
C SER A 88 4.05 -1.62 -0.21
N LYS A 89 4.59 -0.91 -1.21
CA LYS A 89 5.14 -1.52 -2.44
C LYS A 89 6.33 -2.43 -2.13
N SER A 90 7.22 -2.00 -1.24
CA SER A 90 8.44 -2.75 -0.88
C SER A 90 8.13 -4.11 -0.21
N LYS A 91 7.09 -4.19 0.64
CA LYS A 91 6.69 -5.46 1.27
C LYS A 91 6.23 -6.54 0.28
N LYS A 92 5.73 -6.15 -0.89
CA LYS A 92 5.32 -7.11 -1.93
C LYS A 92 6.49 -7.71 -2.72
N MET A 93 7.68 -7.12 -2.65
CA MET A 93 8.80 -7.50 -3.53
C MET A 93 9.59 -8.73 -3.05
N PHE A 94 9.38 -9.20 -1.81
CA PHE A 94 10.01 -10.43 -1.32
C PHE A 94 9.17 -11.67 -1.66
N SER A 95 8.96 -11.92 -2.96
CA SER A 95 8.59 -13.26 -3.44
C SER A 95 9.88 -13.97 -3.82
N PHE A 96 10.47 -14.68 -2.86
CA PHE A 96 11.65 -15.49 -3.11
C PHE A 96 11.31 -16.55 -4.17
N PRO A 97 12.04 -16.66 -5.28
CA PRO A 97 11.72 -17.64 -6.31
C PRO A 97 11.84 -19.05 -5.73
N LEU A 98 10.85 -19.92 -5.99
CA LEU A 98 10.77 -21.28 -5.42
C LEU A 98 12.05 -22.10 -5.66
N TRP A 99 12.76 -21.83 -6.77
CA TRP A 99 14.04 -22.46 -7.09
C TRP A 99 15.16 -22.14 -6.08
N PHE A 100 15.13 -20.96 -5.46
CA PHE A 100 16.11 -20.56 -4.44
C PHE A 100 15.99 -21.41 -3.16
N SER A 101 14.81 -21.99 -2.90
CA SER A 101 14.62 -22.94 -1.79
C SER A 101 15.11 -24.35 -2.14
N ILE A 102 15.01 -24.74 -3.42
CA ILE A 102 15.44 -26.05 -3.91
C ILE A 102 16.97 -26.14 -3.97
N THR A 103 17.64 -25.08 -4.43
CA THR A 103 19.11 -25.02 -4.46
C THR A 103 19.71 -25.08 -3.07
N LEU A 104 19.13 -24.39 -2.09
CA LEU A 104 19.59 -24.45 -0.70
C LEU A 104 19.41 -25.85 -0.10
N ALA A 105 18.27 -26.51 -0.36
CA ALA A 105 18.02 -27.86 0.12
C ALA A 105 18.99 -28.89 -0.49
N LEU A 106 19.23 -28.83 -1.80
CA LEU A 106 20.19 -29.71 -2.48
C LEU A 106 21.63 -29.44 -2.02
N PHE A 107 21.99 -28.18 -1.77
CA PHE A 107 23.30 -27.82 -1.21
C PHE A 107 23.49 -28.40 0.21
N ILE A 108 22.47 -28.32 1.07
CA ILE A 108 22.50 -28.90 2.43
C ILE A 108 22.64 -30.43 2.37
N ILE A 109 21.90 -31.11 1.49
CA ILE A 109 21.97 -32.57 1.32
C ILE A 109 23.36 -32.98 0.82
N TRP A 110 23.88 -32.30 -0.20
CA TRP A 110 25.24 -32.55 -0.71
C TRP A 110 26.30 -32.30 0.36
N TRP A 111 26.18 -31.18 1.11
CA TRP A 111 27.09 -30.85 2.22
C TRP A 111 27.09 -31.90 3.32
N LEU A 112 25.91 -32.41 3.69
CA LEU A 112 25.77 -33.50 4.65
C LEU A 112 26.40 -34.79 4.13
N SER A 113 26.16 -35.18 2.86
CA SER A 113 26.77 -36.37 2.26
C SER A 113 28.30 -36.29 2.17
N VAL A 114 28.86 -35.12 1.84
CA VAL A 114 30.31 -34.93 1.76
C VAL A 114 30.98 -34.97 3.14
N ASN A 115 30.35 -34.40 4.17
CA ASN A 115 30.92 -34.38 5.52
C ASN A 115 30.69 -35.69 6.30
N TYR A 116 29.66 -36.48 5.99
CA TYR A 116 29.44 -37.78 6.64
C TYR A 116 30.54 -38.79 6.31
N HIS A 117 31.17 -38.68 5.14
CA HIS A 117 32.21 -39.60 4.70
C HIS A 117 33.60 -39.31 5.31
N ILE A 118 33.74 -38.22 6.07
CA ILE A 118 34.99 -37.83 6.77
C ILE A 118 35.00 -38.32 8.24
N PHE A 119 33.87 -38.75 8.78
CA PHE A 119 33.73 -39.19 10.19
C PHE A 119 33.29 -40.66 10.35
N GLY A 120 33.34 -41.47 9.29
CA GLY A 120 33.09 -42.92 9.32
C GLY A 120 34.36 -43.73 9.21
#